data_AF-A0A2V8CBW5-F1
#
_entry.id   AF-A0A2V8CBW5-F1
#
_cell.length_a   1.000
_cell.length_b   1.000
_cell.length_c   1.000
_cell.angle_alpha   90.00
_cell.angle_beta   90.00
_cell.angle_gamma   90.00
#
_symmetry.space_group_name_H-M   'P 1'
#
loop_
_entity.id
_entity.type
_entity.pdbx_description
1 polymer ?
#
loop_
_entity_poly.entity_id
_entity_poly.type
_entity_poly.pdbx_seq_one_letter_code
_entity_poly.pdbx_strand_id
1 'polypeptide(L)' 'MLFRRARGLLLRFVRRRALASVVGIALAVPGAWIEFSGRASAWWIEGLALISGATGLALLWTSVSGTKPDWIE' A
#
# COMPACT_ATOMS: atom_id res chain seq x y z
N MET A 1 14.24 -21.67 3.73
CA MET A 1 14.29 -20.78 4.92
C MET A 1 13.67 -19.40 4.69
N LEU A 2 13.83 -18.79 3.50
CA LEU A 2 13.25 -17.48 3.15
C LEU A 2 11.73 -17.38 3.38
N PHE A 3 10.98 -18.41 2.96
CA PHE A 3 9.52 -18.47 3.10
C PHE A 3 9.01 -18.39 4.55
N ARG A 4 9.73 -18.99 5.52
CA ARG A 4 9.36 -18.87 6.95
C ARG A 4 9.55 -17.46 7.47
N ARG A 5 10.58 -16.75 7.01
CA ARG A 5 10.84 -15.34 7.37
C ARG A 5 9.82 -14.40 6.71
N ALA A 6 9.49 -14.63 5.44
CA ALA A 6 8.48 -13.87 4.71
C ALA A 6 7.11 -13.95 5.39
N ARG A 7 6.70 -15.16 5.82
CA ARG A 7 5.46 -15.36 6.57
C ARG A 7 5.44 -14.57 7.89
N GLY A 8 6.54 -14.60 8.64
CA GLY A 8 6.66 -13.82 9.88
C GLY A 8 6.62 -12.30 9.66
N LEU A 9 7.23 -11.82 8.57
CA LEU A 9 7.16 -10.41 8.16
C LEU A 9 5.75 -9.99 7.75
N LEU A 10 5.06 -10.81 6.95
CA LEU A 10 3.67 -10.58 6.55
C LEU A 10 2.73 -10.51 7.75
N LEU A 11 2.88 -11.44 8.71
CA LEU A 11 2.09 -11.42 9.94
C LEU A 11 2.36 -10.18 10.80
N ARG A 12 3.61 -9.68 10.84
CA ARG A 12 3.93 -8.41 11.52
C ARG A 12 3.40 -7.19 10.77
N PHE A 13 3.34 -7.26 9.44
CA PHE A 13 2.76 -6.24 8.57
C PHE A 13 1.26 -6.11 8.84
N VAL A 14 0.53 -7.24 8.81
CA VAL A 14 -0.89 -7.30 9.16
C VAL A 14 -1.14 -6.83 10.59
N ARG A 15 -0.23 -7.15 11.53
CA ARG A 15 -0.35 -6.74 12.94
C ARG A 15 -0.16 -5.24 13.17
N ARG A 16 0.55 -4.52 12.29
CA ARG A 16 0.87 -3.10 12.46
C ARG A 16 0.13 -2.26 11.41
N ARG A 17 -1.05 -1.75 11.76
CA ARG A 17 -1.80 -0.76 10.96
C ARG A 17 -0.91 0.38 10.42
N ALA A 18 0.06 0.83 11.23
CA ALA A 18 1.05 1.84 10.83
C ALA A 18 1.87 1.45 9.59
N LEU A 19 2.22 0.17 9.42
CA LEU A 19 2.96 -0.29 8.23
C LEU A 19 2.07 -0.27 6.98
N ALA A 20 0.80 -0.64 7.11
CA ALA A 20 -0.17 -0.53 6.02
C ALA A 20 -0.37 0.93 5.59
N SER A 21 -0.45 1.88 6.54
CA SER A 21 -0.53 3.31 6.24
C SER A 21 0.74 3.83 5.55
N VAL A 22 1.93 3.49 6.05
CA VAL A 22 3.20 3.94 5.45
C VAL A 22 3.37 3.42 4.03
N VAL A 23 3.11 2.13 3.79
CA VAL A 23 3.20 1.55 2.45
C VAL A 23 2.10 2.10 1.53
N GLY A 24 0.90 2.29 2.08
CA GLY A 24 -0.21 2.91 1.36
C GLY A 24 0.13 4.32 0.86
N ILE A 25 0.70 5.17 1.73
CA ILE A 25 1.17 6.52 1.36
C ILE A 25 2.30 6.43 0.33
N ALA A 26 3.29 5.57 0.55
CA ALA A 26 4.44 5.43 -0.35
C ALA A 26 4.03 5.02 -1.77
N LEU A 27 2.95 4.25 -1.92
CA LEU A 27 2.38 3.87 -3.22
C LEU A 27 1.42 4.92 -3.79
N ALA A 28 0.60 5.55 -2.94
CA ALA A 28 -0.40 6.51 -3.39
C ALA A 28 0.21 7.84 -3.85
N VAL A 29 1.28 8.31 -3.19
CA VAL A 29 1.89 9.63 -3.46
C VAL A 29 2.46 9.72 -4.89
N PRO A 30 3.26 8.76 -5.39
CA PRO A 30 3.76 8.81 -6.76
C PRO A 30 2.64 8.70 -7.81
N GLY A 31 1.64 7.85 -7.58
CA GLY A 31 0.49 7.71 -8.47
C GLY A 31 -0.32 9.01 -8.56
N ALA A 32 -0.65 9.61 -7.42
CA ALA A 32 -1.32 10.91 -7.37
C ALA A 32 -0.49 12.01 -8.02
N TRP A 33 0.83 12.04 -7.79
CA TRP A 33 1.71 13.01 -8.42
C TRP A 33 1.69 12.93 -9.95
N ILE A 34 1.73 11.71 -10.50
CA ILE A 34 1.65 11.50 -11.95
C ILE A 34 0.30 11.98 -12.49
N GLU A 35 -0.80 11.57 -11.83
CA GLU A 35 -2.17 11.94 -12.22
C GLU A 35 -2.39 13.47 -12.22
N PHE A 36 -1.91 14.17 -11.18
CA PHE A 36 -2.11 15.62 -11.04
C PHE A 36 -1.08 16.48 -11.80
N SER A 37 0.11 15.94 -12.09
CA SER A 37 1.15 16.73 -12.78
C SER A 37 0.93 16.84 -14.28
N GLY A 38 0.17 15.93 -14.90
CA GLY A 38 -0.18 15.95 -16.34
C GLY A 38 1.04 15.89 -17.28
N ARG A 39 2.20 15.47 -16.79
CA ARG A 39 3.50 15.55 -17.51
C ARG A 39 4.04 14.21 -18.01
N ALA A 40 3.35 13.11 -17.74
CA ALA A 40 3.79 11.80 -18.19
C ALA A 40 3.38 11.60 -19.66
N SER A 41 4.35 11.56 -20.57
CA SER A 41 4.10 11.38 -22.01
C SER A 41 4.02 9.90 -22.44
N ALA A 42 4.47 8.97 -21.59
CA ALA A 42 4.50 7.56 -21.92
C ALA A 42 3.23 6.84 -21.40
N TRP A 43 2.53 6.16 -22.31
CA TRP A 43 1.26 5.46 -22.06
C TRP A 43 1.29 4.44 -20.90
N TRP A 44 2.45 3.85 -20.61
CA TRP A 44 2.59 2.86 -19.53
C TRP A 44 2.70 3.50 -18.13
N ILE A 45 3.09 4.79 -18.06
CA ILE A 45 3.24 5.51 -16.80
C ILE A 45 1.88 5.77 -16.15
N GLU A 46 0.86 6.09 -16.96
CA GLU A 46 -0.53 6.24 -16.51
C GLU A 46 -1.06 4.93 -15.91
N GLY A 47 -0.81 3.80 -16.57
CA GLY A 47 -1.18 2.48 -16.05
C GLY A 47 -0.52 2.14 -14.71
N LEU A 48 0.78 2.44 -14.56
CA LEU A 48 1.48 2.24 -13.28
C LEU A 48 1.00 3.20 -12.19
N ALA A 49 0.67 4.44 -12.55
CA ALA A 49 0.11 5.42 -11.62
C ALA A 49 -1.26 4.95 -11.10
N LEU A 50 -2.10 4.41 -11.98
CA LEU A 50 -3.39 3.84 -11.61
C LEU A 50 -3.24 2.65 -10.65
N ILE A 51 -2.38 1.68 -10.99
CA ILE A 51 -2.16 0.49 -10.17
C ILE A 51 -1.58 0.86 -8.80
N SER A 52 -0.54 1.70 -8.78
CA SER A 52 0.11 2.12 -7.53
C SER A 52 -0.82 2.98 -6.67
N GLY A 53 -1.56 3.92 -7.27
CA GLY A 53 -2.55 4.76 -6.61
C GLY A 53 -3.68 3.93 -5.99
N ALA A 54 -4.29 3.04 -6.77
CA ALA A 54 -5.37 2.17 -6.29
C ALA A 54 -4.90 1.22 -5.18
N THR A 55 -3.71 0.61 -5.35
CA THR A 55 -3.12 -0.26 -4.32
C THR A 55 -2.80 0.53 -3.05
N GLY A 56 -2.24 1.73 -3.18
CA GLY A 56 -1.94 2.61 -2.06
C GLY A 56 -3.19 2.99 -1.28
N LEU A 57 -4.26 3.38 -1.98
CA LEU A 57 -5.57 3.68 -1.39
C LEU A 57 -6.19 2.47 -0.70
N ALA A 58 -6.11 1.27 -1.30
CA ALA A 58 -6.61 0.05 -0.68
C ALA A 58 -5.88 -0.28 0.63
N LEU A 59 -4.57 -0.07 0.68
CA LEU A 59 -3.77 -0.25 1.90
C LEU A 59 -4.09 0.81 2.96
N LEU A 60 -4.30 2.06 2.55
CA LEU A 60 -4.75 3.12 3.45
C LEU A 60 -6.12 2.80 4.03
N TRP A 61 -7.07 2.41 3.19
CA TRP A 61 -8.41 1.99 3.61
C TRP A 61 -8.33 0.82 4.59
N THR A 62 -7.48 -0.18 4.32
CA THR A 62 -7.23 -1.31 5.22
C THR A 62 -6.64 -0.86 6.55
N SER A 63 -5.80 0.18 6.57
CA SER A 63 -5.25 0.71 7.82
C SER A 63 -6.29 1.38 8.72
N VAL A 64 -7.31 2.00 8.11
CA VAL A 64 -8.42 2.68 8.83
C VAL A 64 -9.51 1.69 9.21
N SER A 65 -9.99 0.88 8.26
CA SER A 65 -11.14 -0.03 8.41
C SER A 65 -10.78 -1.43 8.91
N GLY A 66 -9.53 -1.87 8.73
CA GLY A 66 -9.12 -3.24 9.03
C GLY A 66 -9.19 -3.50 10.52
N THR A 67 -10.06 -4.41 10.95
CA THR A 67 -10.34 -4.73 12.34
C THR A 67 -9.05 -4.96 13.15
N LYS A 68 -8.99 -4.42 14.38
CA LYS A 68 -7.90 -4.77 15.31
C LYS A 68 -7.98 -6.29 15.46
N PRO A 69 -6.87 -7.02 15.28
CA PRO A 69 -6.91 -8.46 15.42
C PRO A 69 -7.43 -8.85 16.79
N ASP A 70 -8.50 -9.63 16.80
CA ASP A 70 -9.27 -10.12 17.93
C ASP A 70 -8.46 -11.07 18.83
N TRP A 71 -7.34 -11.59 18.34
CA TRP A 71 -6.34 -12.32 19.12
C TRP A 71 -5.33 -11.42 19.87
N ILE A 72 -5.54 -10.11 19.91
CA ILE A 72 -4.72 -9.14 20.63
C ILE A 72 -5.58 -8.42 21.65
N GLU A 73 -5.39 -8.76 22.92
CA GLU A 73 -5.93 -8.03 24.08
C GLU A 73 -5.71 -6.51 23.93
#